data_AF-A0A5C2SR37-F1
#
_entry.id   AF-A0A5C2SR37-F1
#
_cell.length_a   1.000
_cell.length_b   1.000
_cell.length_c   1.000
_cell.angle_alpha   90.00
_cell.angle_beta   90.00
_cell.angle_gamma   90.00
#
_symmetry.space_group_name_H-M   'P 1'
#
loop_
_entity.id
_entity.type
_entity.pdbx_description
1 polymer ?
#
loop_
_entity_poly.entity_id
_entity_poly.type
_entity_poly.pdbx_seq_one_letter_code
_entity_poly.pdbx_strand_id
1 'polypeptide(L)'
;MADSPAGSESGNESGDDGQLTIRIPNPKVYMARQSQWKGRRGKPRCDHCRLNNLKCDRVLPTCNHCAWAAGRECKYTPLPTPAHRGIPRCDRCRLKNLKCDRNLPVCNHCTEDNETDCNYTPKKRHKVPTDHGLVGNRPVAPYASKTASFLVNDQDEDSLKNGSPEGPSGGPAYDGENRAEAQVRRYVPPHPPPPGGAPIDEDAPMEQDPDGSFQQTGPDGSFTWGMIVTTPHIDPWMHQSFVPLPEFVVRGLRAVNAIEMPPRHHFEDALSKFLAGLNPELRDTATFTTDTYAEVARAISENRIPSLATRLQLWATCHHARSGSAKRHLILLPRDAFYHMNREDEEKLRLNYIMQADGEENSESAKKLAENGLSPAQSAAVFERVPVQNQIYDVLVYTHRNHGSSSTMLFEARRIGVATITWPMVEMFIRLCPLCKLRAKGGATRPPSEEESASYRGPSLPPPPPPITGVIKR
;
A
#
# COMPACT_ATOMS: atom_id res chain seq x y z
N MET A 1 -32.04 -9.71 68.75
CA MET A 1 -32.66 -8.52 69.36
C MET A 1 -32.54 -7.36 68.39
N ALA A 2 -33.61 -6.57 68.30
CA ALA A 2 -33.90 -5.45 67.39
C ALA A 2 -34.67 -5.83 66.11
N ASP A 3 -35.99 -5.81 66.30
CA ASP A 3 -37.10 -5.85 65.36
C ASP A 3 -37.29 -4.55 64.53
N SER A 4 -37.78 -4.71 63.29
CA SER A 4 -38.88 -3.98 62.61
C SER A 4 -38.80 -2.43 62.42
N PRO A 5 -39.56 -1.80 61.47
CA PRO A 5 -40.83 -2.25 60.90
C PRO A 5 -41.10 -2.06 59.40
N ALA A 6 -42.17 -2.74 59.00
CA ALA A 6 -42.94 -2.59 57.78
C ALA A 6 -43.68 -1.24 57.68
N GLY A 7 -44.05 -0.86 56.45
CA GLY A 7 -45.15 0.07 56.23
C GLY A 7 -45.15 0.76 54.86
N SER A 8 -46.19 0.43 54.08
CA SER A 8 -46.98 1.34 53.23
C SER A 8 -47.02 0.93 51.75
N GLU A 9 -47.99 0.06 51.45
CA GLU A 9 -48.62 -0.04 50.14
C GLU A 9 -49.61 1.12 49.99
N SER A 10 -49.50 1.88 48.90
CA SER A 10 -50.59 2.71 48.39
C SER A 10 -50.59 2.63 46.87
N GLY A 11 -51.67 2.06 46.36
CA GLY A 11 -51.99 2.05 44.94
C GLY A 11 -52.42 3.43 44.47
N ASN A 12 -52.05 3.75 43.23
CA ASN A 12 -52.79 4.69 42.39
C ASN A 12 -52.69 4.19 40.94
N GLU A 13 -53.82 3.73 40.43
CA GLU A 13 -54.12 3.65 39.01
C GLU A 13 -54.07 5.06 38.41
N SER A 14 -53.30 5.26 37.33
CA SER A 14 -53.54 6.39 36.43
C SER A 14 -52.85 6.21 35.09
N GLY A 15 -53.65 6.24 34.03
CA GLY A 15 -53.30 6.96 32.79
C GLY A 15 -52.39 6.25 31.80
N ASP A 16 -53.00 5.45 30.94
CA ASP A 16 -52.50 5.11 29.61
C ASP A 16 -52.39 6.39 28.75
N ASP A 17 -51.20 6.99 28.70
CA ASP A 17 -50.83 7.96 27.68
C ASP A 17 -49.62 7.40 26.90
N GLY A 18 -49.90 6.95 25.68
CA GLY A 18 -48.94 6.45 24.70
C GLY A 18 -47.94 7.53 24.27
N GLN A 19 -47.00 7.86 25.14
CA GLN A 19 -45.88 8.73 24.84
C GLN A 19 -44.82 7.90 24.09
N LEU A 20 -44.71 8.11 22.77
CA LEU A 20 -43.60 7.65 21.96
C LEU A 20 -42.30 8.25 22.51
N THR A 21 -41.67 7.55 23.44
CA THR A 21 -40.33 7.84 23.94
C THR A 21 -39.34 7.48 22.84
N ILE A 22 -39.13 8.42 21.91
CA ILE A 22 -37.97 8.39 21.03
C ILE A 22 -36.76 8.50 21.96
N ARG A 23 -36.06 7.39 22.19
CA ARG A 23 -34.79 7.36 22.92
C ARG A 23 -33.79 8.25 22.18
N ILE A 24 -33.67 9.51 22.58
CA ILE A 24 -32.60 10.40 22.13
C ILE A 24 -31.31 9.83 22.74
N PRO A 25 -30.35 9.35 21.93
CA PRO A 25 -29.08 8.88 22.46
C PRO A 25 -28.41 10.01 23.22
N ASN A 26 -27.89 9.68 24.41
CA ASN A 26 -27.17 10.54 25.33
C ASN A 26 -26.41 11.71 24.62
N PRO A 27 -26.66 12.98 24.97
CA PRO A 27 -26.07 14.15 24.30
C PRO A 27 -24.53 14.17 24.32
N LYS A 28 -23.89 13.40 25.20
CA LYS A 28 -22.42 13.20 25.20
C LYS A 28 -21.91 12.48 23.94
N VAL A 29 -22.74 11.70 23.26
CA VAL A 29 -22.39 11.02 21.99
C VAL A 29 -22.40 12.00 20.81
N TYR A 30 -23.21 13.06 20.87
CA TYR A 30 -23.35 14.02 19.77
C TYR A 30 -22.13 14.96 19.65
N MET A 31 -21.48 15.28 20.77
CA MET A 31 -20.22 16.04 20.78
C MET A 31 -19.03 15.19 20.30
N ALA A 32 -19.03 13.88 20.53
CA ALA A 32 -17.92 12.99 20.14
C ALA A 32 -17.94 12.58 18.65
N ARG A 33 -19.08 12.66 17.96
CA ARG A 33 -19.22 12.22 16.54
C ARG A 33 -19.11 13.34 15.49
N GLN A 34 -19.01 14.62 15.87
CA GLN A 34 -18.76 15.70 14.90
C GLN A 34 -17.40 15.58 14.18
N SER A 35 -16.43 14.85 14.75
CA SER A 35 -15.09 14.68 14.17
C SER A 35 -15.01 13.68 13.01
N GLN A 36 -16.04 12.84 12.78
CA GLN A 36 -16.03 11.79 11.75
C GLN A 36 -16.77 12.16 10.45
N TRP A 37 -17.43 13.32 10.37
CA TRP A 37 -17.98 13.85 9.12
C TRP A 37 -16.90 14.49 8.24
N LYS A 38 -15.78 13.79 8.03
CA LYS A 38 -14.73 14.18 7.10
C LYS A 38 -15.17 13.78 5.70
N GLY A 39 -16.11 14.55 5.13
CA GLY A 39 -16.47 14.42 3.72
C GLY A 39 -15.21 14.47 2.85
N ARG A 40 -15.17 13.65 1.79
CA ARG A 40 -14.09 13.63 0.76
C ARG A 40 -13.89 14.96 0.01
N ARG A 41 -14.47 16.06 0.48
CA ARG A 41 -14.15 17.42 0.01
C ARG A 41 -13.03 17.95 0.89
N GLY A 42 -11.81 17.74 0.40
CA GLY A 42 -10.53 18.34 0.79
C GLY A 42 -10.43 18.90 2.21
N LYS A 43 -9.52 18.33 3.00
CA LYS A 43 -9.02 18.93 4.25
C LYS A 43 -8.83 20.46 4.09
N PRO A 44 -9.21 21.28 5.08
CA PRO A 44 -9.18 22.74 4.95
C PRO A 44 -7.77 23.24 4.61
N ARG A 45 -7.68 24.24 3.73
CA ARG A 45 -6.45 25.03 3.50
C ARG A 45 -6.30 26.03 4.65
N CYS A 46 -5.08 26.43 5.01
CA CYS A 46 -4.88 27.54 5.94
C CYS A 46 -5.46 28.84 5.36
N ASP A 47 -5.76 29.82 6.21
CA ASP A 47 -6.40 31.08 5.84
C ASP A 47 -5.56 31.84 4.79
N HIS A 48 -4.23 31.82 4.95
CA HIS A 48 -3.30 32.44 4.00
C HIS A 48 -3.38 31.83 2.60
N CYS A 49 -3.25 30.50 2.50
CA CYS A 49 -3.35 29.80 1.22
C CYS A 49 -4.77 29.87 0.64
N ARG A 50 -5.80 29.98 1.48
CA ARG A 50 -7.18 30.15 1.04
C ARG A 50 -7.40 31.51 0.38
N LEU A 51 -6.96 32.59 1.02
CA LEU A 51 -7.10 33.97 0.53
C LEU A 51 -6.36 34.20 -0.79
N ASN A 52 -5.18 33.60 -0.93
CA ASN A 52 -4.32 33.76 -2.11
C ASN A 52 -4.49 32.64 -3.16
N ASN A 53 -5.51 31.79 -2.97
CA ASN A 53 -5.79 30.61 -3.79
C ASN A 53 -4.58 29.69 -4.06
N LEU A 54 -3.65 29.60 -3.11
CA LEU A 54 -2.47 28.74 -3.18
C LEU A 54 -2.85 27.28 -2.87
N LYS A 55 -1.99 26.35 -3.32
CA LYS A 55 -2.01 24.97 -2.82
C LYS A 55 -1.55 25.00 -1.37
N CYS A 56 -2.21 24.26 -0.49
CA CYS A 56 -1.80 24.11 0.91
C CYS A 56 -1.51 22.64 1.13
N ASP A 57 -0.30 22.32 1.57
CA ASP A 57 0.16 20.98 1.94
C ASP A 57 -0.35 20.54 3.32
N ARG A 58 -0.85 21.50 4.12
CA ARG A 58 -1.60 21.27 5.37
C ARG A 58 -0.78 20.62 6.49
N VAL A 59 0.53 20.79 6.43
CA VAL A 59 1.40 20.47 7.56
C VAL A 59 1.07 21.42 8.71
N LEU A 60 0.85 20.88 9.91
CA LEU A 60 0.65 21.64 11.13
C LEU A 60 1.99 21.71 11.89
N PRO A 61 2.30 22.82 12.59
CA PRO A 61 1.45 24.01 12.82
C PRO A 61 1.47 25.02 11.66
N THR A 62 2.44 24.91 10.74
CA THR A 62 2.62 25.82 9.61
C THR A 62 2.82 25.03 8.31
N CYS A 63 2.05 25.37 7.29
CA CYS A 63 2.11 24.73 5.97
C CYS A 63 3.39 25.16 5.24
N ASN A 64 3.97 24.35 4.35
CA ASN A 64 5.22 24.70 3.65
C ASN A 64 5.11 26.04 2.91
N HIS A 65 3.98 26.34 2.29
CA HIS A 65 3.83 27.65 1.62
C HIS A 65 3.92 28.85 2.58
N CYS A 66 3.47 28.69 3.83
CA CYS A 66 3.60 29.74 4.84
C CYS A 66 4.97 29.74 5.51
N ALA A 67 5.62 28.59 5.65
CA ALA A 67 6.94 28.49 6.28
C ALA A 67 8.03 29.27 5.52
N TRP A 68 7.90 29.35 4.19
CA TRP A 68 8.84 30.07 3.32
C TRP A 68 8.51 31.56 3.16
N ALA A 69 7.30 31.97 3.51
CA ALA A 69 6.88 33.37 3.46
C ALA A 69 7.14 34.02 4.83
N ALA A 70 8.34 34.57 5.02
CA ALA A 70 8.76 35.20 6.27
C ALA A 70 7.70 36.20 6.79
N GLY A 71 7.19 35.96 8.00
CA GLY A 71 6.26 36.85 8.71
C GLY A 71 4.76 36.61 8.49
N ARG A 72 4.33 35.54 7.82
CA ARG A 72 2.89 35.24 7.64
C ARG A 72 2.37 34.18 8.61
N GLU A 73 1.29 34.50 9.34
CA GLU A 73 0.65 33.57 10.26
C GLU A 73 -0.13 32.47 9.51
N CYS A 74 0.21 31.20 9.75
CA CYS A 74 -0.47 30.05 9.15
C CYS A 74 -1.63 29.55 10.02
N LYS A 75 -2.70 30.35 10.07
CA LYS A 75 -3.91 30.01 10.85
C LYS A 75 -4.90 29.15 10.06
N TYR A 76 -5.60 28.25 10.75
CA TYR A 76 -6.69 27.45 10.17
C TYR A 76 -8.01 27.85 10.83
N THR A 77 -8.70 28.86 10.29
CA THR A 77 -10.06 29.18 10.74
C THR A 77 -11.02 28.10 10.26
N PRO A 78 -11.70 27.37 11.18
CA PRO A 78 -12.72 26.40 10.80
C PRO A 78 -13.74 27.09 9.91
N LEU A 79 -13.97 26.56 8.71
CA LEU A 79 -15.06 27.06 7.89
C LEU A 79 -16.36 26.86 8.66
N PRO A 80 -17.30 27.83 8.65
CA PRO A 80 -18.64 27.58 9.15
C PRO A 80 -19.13 26.30 8.48
N THR A 81 -19.49 25.31 9.30
CA THR A 81 -19.87 23.97 8.83
C THR A 81 -20.84 24.14 7.67
N PRO A 82 -20.48 23.74 6.43
CA PRO A 82 -21.36 23.94 5.29
C PRO A 82 -22.68 23.26 5.62
N ALA A 83 -23.75 24.06 5.76
CA ALA A 83 -25.06 23.60 6.23
C ALA A 83 -25.40 22.25 5.59
N HIS A 84 -25.36 21.20 6.41
CA HIS A 84 -25.28 19.79 6.04
C HIS A 84 -25.94 19.46 4.70
N ARG A 85 -25.15 19.20 3.65
CA ARG A 85 -25.67 18.58 2.42
C ARG A 85 -26.20 17.19 2.78
N GLY A 86 -27.52 17.05 2.88
CA GLY A 86 -28.19 15.78 3.19
C GLY A 86 -29.37 15.90 4.15
N ILE A 87 -29.43 16.95 4.98
CA ILE A 87 -30.59 17.17 5.86
C ILE A 87 -31.73 17.75 5.02
N PRO A 88 -32.96 17.21 5.05
CA PRO A 88 -34.08 17.81 4.32
C PRO A 88 -34.37 19.24 4.81
N ARG A 89 -34.96 20.08 3.96
CA ARG A 89 -35.52 21.37 4.43
C ARG A 89 -36.69 21.05 5.37
N CYS A 90 -36.93 21.86 6.40
CA CYS A 90 -38.17 21.73 7.19
C CYS A 90 -39.39 21.87 6.27
N ASP A 91 -40.54 21.33 6.68
CA ASP A 91 -41.73 21.24 5.86
C ASP A 91 -42.22 22.62 5.41
N ARG A 92 -42.12 23.64 6.27
CA ARG A 92 -42.44 25.03 5.95
C ARG A 92 -41.52 25.63 4.89
N CYS A 93 -40.20 25.58 5.08
CA CYS A 93 -39.25 26.07 4.09
C CYS A 93 -39.36 25.27 2.77
N ARG A 94 -39.78 24.00 2.83
CA ARG A 94 -40.08 23.20 1.63
C ARG A 94 -41.32 23.72 0.91
N LEU A 95 -42.42 23.97 1.62
CA LEU A 95 -43.67 24.51 1.06
C LEU A 95 -43.48 25.92 0.49
N LYS A 96 -42.76 26.80 1.19
CA LYS A 96 -42.46 28.18 0.75
C LYS A 96 -41.25 28.27 -0.20
N ASN A 97 -40.64 27.14 -0.55
CA ASN A 97 -39.41 27.04 -1.37
C ASN A 97 -38.23 27.91 -0.89
N LEU A 98 -38.14 28.17 0.42
CA LEU A 98 -37.05 28.93 1.05
C LEU A 98 -35.82 28.04 1.27
N LYS A 99 -34.63 28.65 1.39
CA LYS A 99 -33.40 27.95 1.77
C LYS A 99 -33.38 27.75 3.29
N CYS A 100 -33.75 26.56 3.75
CA CYS A 100 -33.64 26.21 5.16
C CYS A 100 -32.15 26.12 5.57
N ASP A 101 -31.79 26.91 6.57
CA ASP A 101 -30.47 26.99 7.21
C ASP A 101 -30.19 25.80 8.15
N ARG A 102 -31.19 24.94 8.39
CA ARG A 102 -31.09 23.60 9.01
C ARG A 102 -30.50 23.60 10.43
N ASN A 103 -30.61 24.71 11.14
CA ASN A 103 -30.42 24.73 12.58
C ASN A 103 -31.53 23.88 13.23
N LEU A 104 -31.14 22.96 14.10
CA LEU A 104 -32.05 22.15 14.91
C LEU A 104 -32.03 22.71 16.34
N PRO A 105 -33.17 22.78 17.04
CA PRO A 105 -34.46 22.20 16.68
C PRO A 105 -35.31 23.03 15.70
N VAL A 106 -35.09 24.34 15.58
CA VAL A 106 -35.84 25.26 14.72
C VAL A 106 -34.88 26.00 13.79
N CYS A 107 -35.23 26.12 12.50
CA CYS A 107 -34.42 26.86 11.52
C CYS A 107 -34.58 28.38 11.70
N ASN A 108 -33.56 29.18 11.39
CA ASN A 108 -33.59 30.63 11.61
C ASN A 108 -34.77 31.30 10.90
N HIS A 109 -35.18 30.83 9.72
CA HIS A 109 -36.37 31.35 9.03
C HIS A 109 -37.69 31.07 9.77
N CYS A 110 -37.79 29.95 10.51
CA CYS A 110 -38.94 29.70 11.35
C CYS A 110 -38.87 30.50 12.66
N THR A 111 -37.66 30.71 13.19
CA THR A 111 -37.43 31.53 14.39
C THR A 111 -37.75 33.00 14.13
N GLU A 112 -37.28 33.58 13.02
CA GLU A 112 -37.52 34.98 12.65
C GLU A 112 -39.02 35.28 12.46
N ASP A 113 -39.77 34.32 11.95
CA ASP A 113 -41.21 34.45 11.72
C ASP A 113 -42.07 34.08 12.96
N ASN A 114 -41.44 33.81 14.12
CA ASN A 114 -42.09 33.36 15.37
C ASN A 114 -43.04 32.15 15.21
N GLU A 115 -42.75 31.26 14.26
CA GLU A 115 -43.55 30.06 14.07
C GLU A 115 -42.96 28.88 14.84
N THR A 116 -43.81 28.20 15.63
CA THR A 116 -43.42 27.04 16.44
C THR A 116 -43.31 25.74 15.64
N ASP A 117 -43.86 25.69 14.42
CA ASP A 117 -44.05 24.45 13.66
C ASP A 117 -42.92 24.17 12.65
N CYS A 118 -41.67 24.14 13.12
CA CYS A 118 -40.51 23.78 12.31
C CYS A 118 -40.29 22.26 12.25
N ASN A 119 -41.18 21.55 11.55
CA ASN A 119 -41.13 20.09 11.44
C ASN A 119 -40.26 19.60 10.26
N TYR A 120 -39.55 18.50 10.45
CA TYR A 120 -38.70 17.87 9.42
C TYR A 120 -39.25 16.48 9.05
N THR A 121 -40.29 16.42 8.22
CA THR A 121 -40.85 15.14 7.77
C THR A 121 -39.87 14.43 6.79
N PRO A 122 -39.44 13.18 7.08
CA PRO A 122 -38.60 12.40 6.17
C PRO A 122 -39.29 12.26 4.81
N LYS A 123 -38.58 12.59 3.72
CA LYS A 123 -39.11 12.45 2.36
C LYS A 123 -39.40 10.97 2.09
N LYS A 124 -40.67 10.58 2.12
CA LYS A 124 -41.14 9.24 1.74
C LYS A 124 -40.69 8.99 0.30
N ARG A 125 -39.63 8.20 0.11
CA ARG A 125 -39.21 7.78 -1.23
C ARG A 125 -40.39 6.99 -1.81
N HIS A 126 -40.87 7.40 -2.98
CA HIS A 126 -41.82 6.62 -3.74
C HIS A 126 -41.18 5.24 -3.94
N LYS A 127 -41.68 4.20 -3.25
CA LYS A 127 -41.32 2.82 -3.59
C LYS A 127 -41.83 2.63 -5.01
N VAL A 128 -40.92 2.40 -5.94
CA VAL A 128 -41.26 1.94 -7.28
C VAL A 128 -42.00 0.62 -7.09
N PRO A 129 -43.25 0.45 -7.56
CA PRO A 129 -43.95 -0.82 -7.47
C PRO A 129 -43.08 -1.92 -8.08
N THR A 130 -42.69 -2.88 -7.25
CA THR A 130 -41.96 -4.06 -7.69
C THR A 130 -43.00 -5.09 -8.10
N ASP A 131 -43.44 -5.01 -9.35
CA ASP A 131 -44.16 -6.10 -9.99
C ASP A 131 -43.15 -7.21 -10.32
N HIS A 132 -42.96 -8.13 -9.37
CA HIS A 132 -42.54 -9.49 -9.70
C HIS A 132 -43.48 -10.46 -8.99
N GLY A 133 -44.24 -11.15 -9.82
CA GLY A 133 -45.32 -12.06 -9.44
C GLY A 133 -44.85 -13.28 -8.64
N LEU A 134 -45.82 -13.71 -7.84
CA LEU A 134 -46.06 -15.03 -7.28
C LEU A 134 -45.44 -16.20 -8.05
N VAL A 135 -44.43 -16.88 -7.46
CA VAL A 135 -44.31 -18.35 -7.54
C VAL A 135 -43.63 -18.88 -6.27
N GLY A 136 -44.32 -19.79 -5.56
CA GLY A 136 -43.69 -20.98 -4.97
C GLY A 136 -43.15 -20.91 -3.55
N ASN A 137 -43.95 -21.40 -2.60
CA ASN A 137 -43.56 -21.78 -1.24
C ASN A 137 -42.38 -22.78 -1.21
N ARG A 138 -41.32 -22.45 -0.44
CA ARG A 138 -40.42 -23.46 0.16
C ARG A 138 -39.87 -22.93 1.49
N PRO A 139 -39.93 -23.71 2.59
CA PRO A 139 -39.43 -23.25 3.90
C PRO A 139 -37.91 -23.42 3.96
N VAL A 140 -37.18 -22.34 4.27
CA VAL A 140 -35.73 -22.36 4.50
C VAL A 140 -35.42 -21.71 5.85
N ALA A 141 -34.66 -22.44 6.66
CA ALA A 141 -34.15 -22.09 7.98
C ALA A 141 -33.17 -20.89 7.96
N PRO A 142 -32.95 -20.19 9.09
CA PRO A 142 -32.19 -18.95 9.13
C PRO A 142 -30.68 -19.17 9.37
N TYR A 143 -29.90 -18.15 8.98
CA TYR A 143 -28.46 -17.90 9.16
C TYR A 143 -27.51 -18.29 8.03
N ALA A 144 -27.15 -17.30 7.20
CA ALA A 144 -25.77 -16.82 7.06
C ALA A 144 -25.72 -15.59 6.14
N SER A 145 -25.21 -14.50 6.70
CA SER A 145 -24.98 -13.21 6.04
C SER A 145 -23.92 -13.32 4.95
N LYS A 146 -24.33 -13.34 3.67
CA LYS A 146 -23.40 -13.23 2.53
C LYS A 146 -22.96 -11.78 2.34
N THR A 147 -21.69 -11.52 2.59
CA THR A 147 -20.96 -10.37 2.05
C THR A 147 -20.80 -10.53 0.54
N ALA A 148 -20.93 -9.40 -0.16
CA ALA A 148 -20.93 -9.30 -1.62
C ALA A 148 -19.60 -9.77 -2.23
N SER A 149 -19.66 -10.84 -3.02
CA SER A 149 -18.63 -11.22 -3.98
C SER A 149 -19.08 -10.75 -5.36
N PHE A 150 -18.29 -9.89 -6.00
CA PHE A 150 -18.36 -9.63 -7.43
C PHE A 150 -17.86 -10.88 -8.14
N LEU A 151 -18.78 -11.69 -8.67
CA LEU A 151 -18.46 -12.70 -9.67
C LEU A 151 -19.07 -12.26 -11.00
N VAL A 152 -18.19 -12.16 -11.99
CA VAL A 152 -18.48 -12.05 -13.41
C VAL A 152 -19.22 -13.32 -13.81
N ASN A 153 -20.42 -13.16 -14.37
CA ASN A 153 -21.16 -14.23 -15.05
C ASN A 153 -20.50 -14.41 -16.43
N ASP A 154 -19.85 -15.54 -16.66
CA ASP A 154 -19.77 -16.13 -18.00
C ASP A 154 -20.80 -17.25 -18.06
N GLN A 155 -21.59 -17.22 -19.13
CA GLN A 155 -22.79 -18.01 -19.36
C GLN A 155 -22.43 -19.11 -20.36
N ASP A 156 -22.36 -20.35 -19.90
CA ASP A 156 -22.29 -21.54 -20.77
C ASP A 156 -23.70 -22.10 -20.96
N GLU A 157 -24.10 -22.26 -22.24
CA GLU A 157 -25.23 -23.07 -22.66
C GLU A 157 -24.80 -24.53 -22.89
N ASP A 158 -25.65 -25.43 -22.42
CA ASP A 158 -25.59 -26.87 -22.57
C ASP A 158 -25.56 -27.35 -24.03
N SER A 159 -24.68 -28.29 -24.35
CA SER A 159 -24.98 -29.31 -25.36
C SER A 159 -24.31 -30.65 -25.06
N LEU A 160 -25.14 -31.68 -24.94
CA LEU A 160 -24.82 -33.08 -24.65
C LEU A 160 -24.31 -33.83 -25.90
N LYS A 161 -23.25 -34.65 -25.77
CA LYS A 161 -23.25 -36.13 -26.01
C LYS A 161 -21.85 -36.75 -26.24
N ASN A 162 -21.63 -37.86 -25.51
CA ASN A 162 -20.92 -39.11 -25.84
C ASN A 162 -19.48 -39.15 -26.39
N GLY A 163 -18.64 -39.95 -25.70
CA GLY A 163 -17.60 -40.78 -26.34
C GLY A 163 -16.20 -40.68 -25.72
N SER A 164 -15.68 -41.80 -25.19
CA SER A 164 -14.33 -42.02 -24.63
C SER A 164 -13.20 -41.99 -25.71
N PRO A 165 -11.95 -42.41 -25.42
CA PRO A 165 -10.87 -41.65 -24.79
C PRO A 165 -9.61 -41.58 -25.69
N GLU A 166 -9.02 -40.41 -25.92
CA GLU A 166 -7.66 -40.30 -26.47
C GLU A 166 -7.14 -38.86 -26.31
N GLY A 167 -5.90 -38.70 -25.85
CA GLY A 167 -5.22 -37.40 -25.77
C GLY A 167 -5.07 -36.75 -27.15
N PRO A 168 -4.81 -35.43 -27.23
CA PRO A 168 -3.45 -34.96 -26.98
C PRO A 168 -3.32 -33.56 -26.36
N SER A 169 -2.08 -33.26 -25.98
CA SER A 169 -1.45 -31.94 -25.78
C SER A 169 -2.10 -30.75 -26.49
N GLY A 170 -2.18 -29.62 -25.77
CA GLY A 170 -2.27 -28.29 -26.39
C GLY A 170 -2.99 -27.24 -25.54
N GLY A 171 -2.38 -26.78 -24.44
CA GLY A 171 -2.83 -25.57 -23.75
C GLY A 171 -2.28 -24.31 -24.43
N PRO A 172 -3.08 -23.24 -24.61
CA PRO A 172 -2.67 -22.06 -25.35
C PRO A 172 -1.66 -21.22 -24.58
N ALA A 173 -0.57 -20.88 -25.28
CA ALA A 173 0.43 -19.93 -24.87
C ALA A 173 -0.22 -18.55 -24.61
N TYR A 174 0.10 -17.97 -23.46
CA TYR A 174 -0.18 -16.58 -23.17
C TYR A 174 0.83 -15.75 -23.97
N ASP A 175 0.34 -15.02 -24.97
CA ASP A 175 1.15 -14.17 -25.84
C ASP A 175 1.85 -13.09 -25.02
N GLY A 176 3.18 -13.10 -25.11
CA GLY A 176 4.07 -12.21 -24.39
C GLY A 176 4.03 -10.80 -24.98
N GLU A 177 3.66 -9.85 -24.14
CA GLU A 177 3.74 -8.42 -24.42
C GLU A 177 5.21 -8.03 -24.71
N ASN A 178 5.42 -7.44 -25.89
CA ASN A 178 6.70 -7.14 -26.52
C ASN A 178 7.69 -6.42 -25.59
N ARG A 179 8.66 -7.18 -25.07
CA ARG A 179 9.87 -6.64 -24.43
C ARG A 179 10.88 -6.30 -25.53
N ALA A 180 11.15 -5.01 -25.72
CA ALA A 180 12.34 -4.58 -26.46
C ALA A 180 13.58 -4.99 -25.66
N GLU A 181 14.09 -6.19 -25.94
CA GLU A 181 15.36 -6.68 -25.44
C GLU A 181 16.48 -5.86 -26.08
N ALA A 182 17.14 -5.01 -25.29
CA ALA A 182 18.39 -4.39 -25.72
C ALA A 182 19.38 -5.53 -25.97
N GLN A 183 19.85 -5.66 -27.22
CA GLN A 183 20.87 -6.63 -27.62
C GLN A 183 22.20 -6.33 -26.90
N VAL A 184 22.31 -6.73 -25.64
CA VAL A 184 23.58 -6.89 -24.97
C VAL A 184 24.20 -8.14 -25.58
N ARG A 185 25.20 -7.96 -26.45
CA ARG A 185 26.01 -9.07 -26.98
C ARG A 185 26.47 -9.92 -25.80
N ARG A 186 25.86 -11.10 -25.62
CA ARG A 186 26.32 -12.11 -24.69
C ARG A 186 27.75 -12.46 -25.07
N TYR A 187 28.68 -12.22 -24.17
CA TYR A 187 30.04 -12.74 -24.25
C TYR A 187 29.95 -14.28 -24.28
N VAL A 188 30.38 -14.87 -25.40
CA VAL A 188 30.56 -16.32 -25.53
C VAL A 188 32.01 -16.59 -25.13
N PRO A 189 32.27 -17.29 -24.00
CA PRO A 189 33.62 -17.69 -23.63
C PRO A 189 34.23 -18.52 -24.78
N PRO A 190 35.50 -18.31 -25.15
CA PRO A 190 36.14 -19.11 -26.19
C PRO A 190 36.04 -20.59 -25.82
N HIS A 191 35.61 -21.40 -26.78
CA HIS A 191 35.41 -22.83 -26.63
C HIS A 191 36.67 -23.51 -26.10
N PRO A 192 36.55 -24.56 -25.26
CA PRO A 192 37.68 -25.43 -24.96
C PRO A 192 38.27 -25.96 -26.27
N PRO A 193 39.61 -26.13 -26.35
CA PRO A 193 40.25 -26.60 -27.55
C PRO A 193 39.65 -27.94 -27.98
N PRO A 194 39.49 -28.17 -29.31
CA PRO A 194 38.89 -29.39 -29.81
C PRO A 194 39.66 -30.64 -29.31
N PRO A 195 38.95 -31.73 -28.97
CA PRO A 195 39.59 -32.97 -28.56
C PRO A 195 40.27 -33.60 -29.78
N GLY A 196 41.54 -33.30 -29.98
CA GLY A 196 42.33 -33.81 -31.11
C GLY A 196 43.59 -33.04 -31.49
N GLY A 197 44.06 -32.10 -30.66
CA GLY A 197 45.34 -31.42 -30.89
C GLY A 197 46.54 -32.34 -30.68
N ALA A 198 47.48 -32.29 -31.61
CA ALA A 198 48.73 -33.05 -31.71
C ALA A 198 49.50 -33.22 -30.38
N PRO A 199 50.35 -34.27 -30.26
CA PRO A 199 51.17 -34.51 -29.08
C PRO A 199 51.98 -33.26 -28.74
N ILE A 200 51.65 -32.67 -27.59
CA ILE A 200 52.35 -31.54 -27.01
C ILE A 200 53.67 -32.09 -26.48
N ASP A 201 54.76 -31.57 -27.03
CA ASP A 201 56.13 -31.83 -26.60
C ASP A 201 56.27 -31.38 -25.14
N GLU A 202 56.44 -32.34 -24.22
CA GLU A 202 56.40 -32.14 -22.76
C GLU A 202 57.59 -31.33 -22.20
N ASP A 203 58.56 -30.94 -23.04
CA ASP A 203 59.78 -30.23 -22.63
C ASP A 203 59.77 -28.72 -22.90
N ALA A 204 58.65 -28.12 -23.32
CA ALA A 204 58.55 -26.67 -23.43
C ALA A 204 58.24 -26.05 -22.04
N PRO A 205 59.18 -25.31 -21.41
CA PRO A 205 58.89 -24.64 -20.14
C PRO A 205 57.74 -23.65 -20.37
N MET A 206 56.63 -23.92 -19.72
CA MET A 206 55.46 -23.06 -19.69
C MET A 206 55.84 -21.78 -18.92
N GLU A 207 56.43 -20.80 -19.62
CA GLU A 207 56.63 -19.45 -19.12
C GLU A 207 55.25 -18.87 -18.80
N GLN A 208 54.81 -19.06 -17.55
CA GLN A 208 53.70 -18.33 -16.97
C GLN A 208 54.12 -16.87 -16.90
N ASP A 209 53.69 -16.11 -17.90
CA ASP A 209 53.78 -14.66 -17.90
C ASP A 209 53.06 -14.14 -16.64
N PRO A 210 53.78 -13.59 -15.65
CA PRO A 210 53.24 -13.30 -14.31
C PRO A 210 52.19 -12.17 -14.32
N ASP A 211 51.98 -11.51 -15.47
CA ASP A 211 51.15 -10.32 -15.59
C ASP A 211 49.73 -10.56 -16.13
N GLY A 212 49.29 -11.82 -16.30
CA GLY A 212 47.87 -12.20 -16.44
C GLY A 212 47.03 -11.39 -17.44
N SER A 213 47.66 -10.73 -18.40
CA SER A 213 47.01 -9.75 -19.24
C SER A 213 46.44 -10.41 -20.49
N PHE A 214 45.12 -10.38 -20.61
CA PHE A 214 44.42 -10.98 -21.74
C PHE A 214 44.58 -10.07 -22.96
N GLN A 215 45.55 -10.38 -23.84
CA GLN A 215 45.76 -9.64 -25.08
C GLN A 215 44.83 -10.17 -26.16
N GLN A 216 43.94 -9.32 -26.68
CA GLN A 216 43.14 -9.64 -27.86
C GLN A 216 43.73 -8.88 -29.06
N THR A 217 44.40 -9.61 -29.95
CA THR A 217 45.00 -9.03 -31.16
C THR A 217 43.90 -8.77 -32.19
N GLY A 218 43.76 -7.52 -32.64
CA GLY A 218 42.85 -7.17 -33.72
C GLY A 218 43.28 -7.78 -35.07
N PRO A 219 42.37 -7.87 -36.06
CA PRO A 219 42.69 -8.39 -37.40
C PRO A 219 43.72 -7.54 -38.17
N ASP A 220 44.02 -6.33 -37.69
CA ASP A 220 45.04 -5.41 -38.20
C ASP A 220 46.37 -5.51 -37.45
N GLY A 221 46.51 -6.45 -36.50
CA GLY A 221 47.68 -6.55 -35.63
C GLY A 221 47.76 -5.44 -34.58
N SER A 222 46.73 -4.60 -34.45
CA SER A 222 46.68 -3.60 -33.39
C SER A 222 46.32 -4.26 -32.06
N PHE A 223 47.12 -3.97 -31.04
CA PHE A 223 46.86 -4.40 -29.68
C PHE A 223 46.01 -3.34 -29.02
N THR A 224 44.71 -3.63 -28.86
CA THR A 224 43.89 -2.88 -27.94
C THR A 224 43.96 -3.57 -26.59
N TRP A 225 44.47 -2.87 -25.58
CA TRP A 225 44.27 -3.26 -24.19
C TRP A 225 42.79 -3.10 -23.89
N GLY A 226 42.01 -4.12 -24.26
CA GLY A 226 40.62 -4.22 -23.89
C GLY A 226 40.57 -4.35 -22.38
N MET A 227 40.42 -3.22 -21.68
CA MET A 227 40.03 -3.25 -20.27
C MET A 227 38.79 -4.14 -20.21
N ILE A 228 38.92 -5.29 -19.55
CA ILE A 228 37.78 -6.14 -19.23
C ILE A 228 36.94 -5.30 -18.27
N VAL A 229 35.99 -4.55 -18.82
CA VAL A 229 34.97 -3.86 -18.05
C VAL A 229 34.05 -4.97 -17.56
N THR A 230 34.42 -5.61 -16.45
CA THR A 230 33.49 -6.45 -15.71
C THR A 230 32.31 -5.55 -15.38
N THR A 231 31.18 -5.83 -16.02
CA THR A 231 29.95 -5.08 -15.75
C THR A 231 29.74 -5.12 -14.24
N PRO A 232 29.69 -3.97 -13.55
CA PRO A 232 29.56 -3.97 -12.11
C PRO A 232 28.27 -4.71 -11.75
N HIS A 233 28.41 -5.73 -10.91
CA HIS A 233 27.28 -6.50 -10.39
C HIS A 233 26.88 -5.96 -9.03
N ILE A 234 25.59 -6.06 -8.69
CA ILE A 234 25.10 -5.71 -7.36
C ILE A 234 25.27 -6.92 -6.46
N ASP A 235 26.26 -6.87 -5.58
CA ASP A 235 26.44 -7.89 -4.55
C ASP A 235 25.43 -7.68 -3.42
N PRO A 236 24.50 -8.64 -3.19
CA PRO A 236 23.56 -8.57 -2.08
C PRO A 236 24.31 -8.62 -0.75
N TRP A 237 23.81 -7.90 0.25
CA TRP A 237 24.39 -7.96 1.58
C TRP A 237 24.13 -9.32 2.22
N MET A 238 25.19 -9.95 2.73
CA MET A 238 25.17 -11.28 3.33
C MET A 238 25.91 -11.26 4.67
N HIS A 239 25.35 -11.90 5.69
CA HIS A 239 25.98 -12.06 7.00
C HIS A 239 25.56 -13.40 7.61
N GLN A 240 26.48 -14.12 8.24
CA GLN A 240 26.24 -15.49 8.73
C GLN A 240 25.16 -15.55 9.80
N SER A 241 25.15 -14.57 10.71
CA SER A 241 24.16 -14.47 11.79
C SER A 241 22.77 -13.98 11.37
N PHE A 242 22.54 -13.58 10.12
CA PHE A 242 21.26 -13.00 9.67
C PHE A 242 20.66 -13.84 8.55
N VAL A 243 19.34 -13.94 8.52
CA VAL A 243 18.66 -14.59 7.39
C VAL A 243 18.82 -13.69 6.15
N PRO A 244 19.29 -14.24 5.00
CA PRO A 244 19.39 -13.46 3.77
C PRO A 244 18.00 -13.07 3.25
N LEU A 245 17.96 -12.09 2.34
CA LEU A 245 16.73 -11.77 1.62
C LEU A 245 16.20 -13.02 0.87
N PRO A 246 14.89 -13.09 0.57
CA PRO A 246 14.33 -14.22 -0.16
C PRO A 246 15.10 -14.51 -1.46
N GLU A 247 15.26 -15.78 -1.81
CA GLU A 247 16.11 -16.21 -2.94
C GLU A 247 15.71 -15.55 -4.27
N PHE A 248 14.41 -15.32 -4.51
CA PHE A 248 13.95 -14.63 -5.71
C PHE A 248 14.38 -13.15 -5.76
N VAL A 249 14.54 -12.49 -4.59
CA VAL A 249 15.09 -11.13 -4.49
C VAL A 249 16.57 -11.15 -4.81
N VAL A 250 17.33 -12.06 -4.19
CA VAL A 250 18.77 -12.26 -4.44
C VAL A 250 19.05 -12.53 -5.92
N ARG A 251 18.28 -13.43 -6.54
CA ARG A 251 18.36 -13.69 -7.98
C ARG A 251 18.01 -12.47 -8.82
N GLY A 252 16.98 -11.73 -8.41
CA GLY A 252 16.59 -10.48 -9.06
C GLY A 252 17.71 -9.44 -9.04
N LEU A 253 18.40 -9.27 -7.90
CA LEU A 253 19.51 -8.33 -7.74
C LEU A 253 20.66 -8.63 -8.69
N ARG A 254 21.01 -9.90 -8.87
CA ARG A 254 22.07 -10.33 -9.81
C ARG A 254 21.73 -10.01 -11.27
N ALA A 255 20.45 -9.86 -11.60
CA ALA A 255 20.00 -9.49 -12.95
C ALA A 255 19.87 -7.97 -13.16
N VAL A 256 20.03 -7.15 -12.11
CA VAL A 256 19.97 -5.70 -12.23
C VAL A 256 21.31 -5.15 -12.70
N ASN A 257 21.27 -4.23 -13.66
CA ASN A 257 22.43 -3.50 -14.13
C ASN A 257 22.87 -2.47 -13.06
N ALA A 258 24.04 -2.64 -12.44
CA ALA A 258 24.48 -1.76 -11.36
C ALA A 258 24.73 -0.32 -11.82
N ILE A 259 25.04 -0.10 -13.10
CA ILE A 259 25.26 1.24 -13.68
C ILE A 259 23.98 2.09 -13.61
N GLU A 260 22.81 1.46 -13.62
CA GLU A 260 21.52 2.12 -13.60
C GLU A 260 21.05 2.48 -12.18
N MET A 261 21.75 1.96 -11.17
CA MET A 261 21.39 2.07 -9.75
C MET A 261 22.28 3.07 -9.02
N PRO A 262 21.80 3.70 -7.93
CA PRO A 262 22.66 4.48 -7.05
C PRO A 262 23.79 3.61 -6.48
N PRO A 263 25.03 4.11 -6.37
CA PRO A 263 26.07 3.43 -5.62
C PRO A 263 25.63 3.22 -4.16
N ARG A 264 25.90 2.04 -3.59
CA ARG A 264 25.50 1.67 -2.21
C ARG A 264 25.93 2.71 -1.17
N HIS A 265 27.21 3.10 -1.18
CA HIS A 265 27.77 4.05 -0.23
C HIS A 265 27.06 5.43 -0.29
N HIS A 266 26.69 5.92 -1.47
CA HIS A 266 25.93 7.17 -1.60
C HIS A 266 24.55 7.08 -0.95
N PHE A 267 23.87 5.93 -1.08
CA PHE A 267 22.59 5.71 -0.41
C PHE A 267 22.77 5.58 1.10
N GLU A 268 23.74 4.82 1.58
CA GLU A 268 24.02 4.65 3.01
C GLU A 268 24.38 5.98 3.70
N ASP A 269 25.15 6.84 3.04
CA ASP A 269 25.46 8.20 3.50
C ASP A 269 24.20 9.07 3.60
N ALA A 270 23.35 9.02 2.57
CA ALA A 270 22.11 9.79 2.54
C ALA A 270 21.12 9.29 3.62
N LEU A 271 21.03 7.97 3.81
CA LEU A 271 20.20 7.36 4.84
C LEU A 271 20.71 7.74 6.24
N SER A 272 22.02 7.68 6.47
CA SER A 272 22.64 8.07 7.74
C SER A 272 22.38 9.55 8.08
N LYS A 273 22.52 10.45 7.10
CA LYS A 273 22.17 11.88 7.26
C LYS A 273 20.69 12.08 7.57
N PHE A 274 19.81 11.35 6.90
CA PHE A 274 18.38 11.39 7.16
C PHE A 274 18.05 10.94 8.59
N LEU A 275 18.59 9.80 9.02
CA LEU A 275 18.37 9.26 10.38
C LEU A 275 18.91 10.19 11.46
N ALA A 276 20.07 10.83 11.23
CA ALA A 276 20.63 11.83 12.14
C ALA A 276 19.73 13.06 12.31
N GLY A 277 18.96 13.41 11.28
CA GLY A 277 17.97 14.49 11.33
C GLY A 277 16.63 14.12 11.98
N LEU A 278 16.38 12.84 12.25
CA LEU A 278 15.16 12.41 12.95
C LEU A 278 15.26 12.70 14.44
N ASN A 279 14.10 12.96 15.06
CA ASN A 279 13.95 12.96 16.51
C ASN A 279 14.50 11.61 17.06
N PRO A 280 15.30 11.62 18.14
CA PRO A 280 15.83 10.40 18.77
C PRO A 280 14.79 9.27 18.91
N GLU A 281 13.57 9.60 19.31
CA GLU A 281 12.51 8.60 19.51
C GLU A 281 12.10 7.87 18.21
N LEU A 282 12.12 8.58 17.08
CA LEU A 282 11.83 8.00 15.77
C LEU A 282 13.03 7.27 15.20
N ARG A 283 14.24 7.74 15.51
CA ARG A 283 15.50 7.17 15.02
C ARG A 283 15.65 5.72 15.47
N ASP A 284 15.35 5.43 16.74
CA ASP A 284 15.50 4.10 17.34
C ASP A 284 14.60 3.04 16.71
N THR A 285 13.52 3.46 16.02
CA THR A 285 12.51 2.54 15.44
C THR A 285 12.37 2.68 13.93
N ALA A 286 13.08 3.62 13.30
CA ALA A 286 13.02 3.84 11.86
C ALA A 286 13.75 2.75 11.07
N THR A 287 14.94 2.35 11.53
CA THR A 287 15.77 1.29 10.97
C THR A 287 16.60 0.67 12.09
N PHE A 288 16.98 -0.60 11.94
CA PHE A 288 17.86 -1.24 12.92
C PHE A 288 19.23 -1.51 12.31
N THR A 289 20.26 -0.98 12.96
CA THR A 289 21.65 -1.39 12.72
C THR A 289 21.80 -2.89 13.03
N THR A 290 22.89 -3.50 12.57
CA THR A 290 23.18 -4.93 12.81
C THR A 290 23.08 -5.30 14.30
N ASP A 291 23.67 -4.50 15.18
CA ASP A 291 23.71 -4.77 16.62
C ASP A 291 22.33 -4.63 17.28
N THR A 292 21.62 -3.52 17.01
CA THR A 292 20.28 -3.29 17.53
C THR A 292 19.30 -4.33 17.00
N TYR A 293 19.41 -4.72 15.72
CA TYR A 293 18.58 -5.78 15.14
C TYR A 293 18.82 -7.11 15.87
N ALA A 294 20.08 -7.50 16.08
CA ALA A 294 20.43 -8.73 16.76
C ALA A 294 19.99 -8.75 18.23
N GLU A 295 20.07 -7.61 18.92
CA GLU A 295 19.54 -7.44 20.28
C GLU A 295 18.02 -7.65 20.32
N VAL A 296 17.27 -6.95 19.46
CA VAL A 296 15.81 -7.06 19.38
C VAL A 296 15.39 -8.49 18.99
N ALA A 297 16.05 -9.08 18.00
CA ALA A 297 15.76 -10.45 17.56
C ALA A 297 15.95 -11.47 18.68
N ARG A 298 17.05 -11.38 19.45
CA ARG A 298 17.32 -12.24 20.61
C ARG A 298 16.32 -12.04 21.74
N ALA A 299 16.02 -10.78 22.07
CA ALA A 299 15.04 -10.47 23.09
C ALA A 299 13.64 -11.02 22.74
N ILE A 300 13.26 -10.98 21.45
CA ILE A 300 12.01 -11.58 20.99
C ILE A 300 12.07 -13.12 21.06
N SER A 301 13.14 -13.75 20.58
CA SER A 301 13.26 -15.22 20.57
C SER A 301 13.30 -15.83 21.97
N GLU A 302 13.92 -15.14 22.92
CA GLU A 302 14.07 -15.58 24.31
C GLU A 302 12.95 -15.06 25.23
N ASN A 303 11.93 -14.40 24.67
CA ASN A 303 10.84 -13.77 25.42
C ASN A 303 11.32 -12.78 26.50
N ARG A 304 12.43 -12.09 26.24
CA ARG A 304 13.02 -11.04 27.08
C ARG A 304 12.71 -9.63 26.57
N ILE A 305 11.56 -9.43 25.91
CA ILE A 305 11.12 -8.10 25.40
C ILE A 305 11.19 -6.98 26.48
N PRO A 306 10.88 -7.22 27.78
CA PRO A 306 11.02 -6.20 28.82
C PRO A 306 12.46 -5.74 29.09
N SER A 307 13.50 -6.45 28.62
CA SER A 307 14.90 -6.02 28.77
C SER A 307 15.34 -5.02 27.71
N LEU A 308 14.54 -4.82 26.66
CA LEU A 308 14.83 -3.84 25.61
C LEU A 308 14.64 -2.42 26.13
N ALA A 309 15.28 -1.45 25.48
CA ALA A 309 14.98 -0.04 25.69
C ALA A 309 13.46 0.21 25.54
N THR A 310 12.88 1.07 26.39
CA THR A 310 11.42 1.28 26.49
C THR A 310 10.74 1.53 25.13
N ARG A 311 11.41 2.25 24.22
CA ARG A 311 10.90 2.52 22.88
C ARG A 311 10.87 1.27 21.99
N LEU A 312 11.91 0.45 22.02
CA LEU A 312 11.96 -0.83 21.30
C LEU A 312 10.99 -1.85 21.89
N GLN A 313 10.81 -1.86 23.21
CA GLN A 313 9.79 -2.66 23.88
C GLN A 313 8.38 -2.30 23.38
N LEU A 314 8.06 -1.01 23.35
CA LEU A 314 6.78 -0.50 22.84
C LEU A 314 6.61 -0.87 21.37
N TRP A 315 7.62 -0.64 20.54
CA TRP A 315 7.60 -1.00 19.12
C TRP A 315 7.34 -2.49 18.91
N ALA A 316 8.09 -3.36 19.58
CA ALA A 316 7.96 -4.81 19.46
C ALA A 316 6.57 -5.29 19.89
N THR A 317 6.02 -4.71 20.96
CA THR A 317 4.69 -5.05 21.46
C THR A 317 3.59 -4.53 20.55
N CYS A 318 3.67 -3.29 20.08
CA CYS A 318 2.68 -2.70 19.16
C CYS A 318 2.63 -3.39 17.79
N HIS A 319 3.78 -3.81 17.28
CA HIS A 319 3.87 -4.49 15.98
C HIS A 319 3.75 -6.02 16.09
N HIS A 320 3.47 -6.56 17.29
CA HIS A 320 3.37 -7.99 17.54
C HIS A 320 4.60 -8.75 17.01
N ALA A 321 5.80 -8.19 17.21
CA ALA A 321 7.02 -8.71 16.63
C ALA A 321 7.29 -10.16 17.08
N ARG A 322 7.71 -11.00 16.13
CA ARG A 322 7.97 -12.43 16.32
C ARG A 322 9.36 -12.80 15.82
N SER A 323 9.94 -13.85 16.41
CA SER A 323 11.14 -14.46 15.85
C SER A 323 10.77 -15.24 14.59
N GLY A 324 11.52 -15.00 13.51
CA GLY A 324 11.36 -15.66 12.21
C GLY A 324 12.39 -16.72 11.89
N SER A 325 13.33 -16.99 12.79
CA SER A 325 14.36 -18.01 12.61
C SER A 325 14.79 -18.57 13.96
N ALA A 326 15.16 -19.85 13.99
CA ALA A 326 15.73 -20.50 15.16
C ALA A 326 17.27 -20.48 15.13
N LYS A 327 17.87 -20.37 13.92
CA LYS A 327 19.34 -20.41 13.73
C LYS A 327 19.99 -19.05 13.60
N ARG A 328 19.25 -18.06 13.10
CA ARG A 328 19.75 -16.74 12.70
C ARG A 328 18.81 -15.65 13.20
N HIS A 329 19.27 -14.40 13.13
CA HIS A 329 18.43 -13.25 13.45
C HIS A 329 17.47 -12.97 12.29
N LEU A 330 16.18 -13.05 12.57
CA LEU A 330 15.10 -12.60 11.70
C LEU A 330 13.90 -12.16 12.56
N ILE A 331 13.42 -10.96 12.31
CA ILE A 331 12.21 -10.39 12.93
C ILE A 331 11.08 -10.43 11.90
N LEU A 332 9.95 -11.01 12.30
CA LEU A 332 8.70 -11.04 11.54
C LEU A 332 7.66 -10.15 12.20
N LEU A 333 6.88 -9.46 11.38
CA LEU A 333 5.67 -8.76 11.78
C LEU A 333 4.49 -9.46 11.10
N PRO A 334 3.40 -9.81 11.80
CA PRO A 334 2.16 -10.16 11.14
C PRO A 334 1.71 -9.02 10.22
N ARG A 335 0.99 -9.29 9.13
CA ARG A 335 0.33 -8.20 8.37
C ARG A 335 -0.93 -7.78 9.09
N ASP A 336 -1.31 -6.52 8.93
CA ASP A 336 -2.52 -5.94 9.57
C ASP A 336 -3.79 -6.79 9.41
N ALA A 337 -3.99 -7.40 8.24
CA ALA A 337 -5.15 -8.24 7.94
C ALA A 337 -5.24 -9.50 8.83
N PHE A 338 -4.12 -9.90 9.45
CA PHE A 338 -3.98 -11.11 10.25
C PHE A 338 -3.74 -10.82 11.74
N TYR A 339 -3.81 -9.55 12.17
CA TYR A 339 -3.66 -9.19 13.59
C TYR A 339 -4.72 -9.83 14.50
N HIS A 340 -5.85 -10.22 13.93
CA HIS A 340 -6.96 -10.87 14.64
C HIS A 340 -7.04 -12.37 14.38
N MET A 341 -6.01 -12.98 13.75
CA MET A 341 -5.93 -14.42 13.57
C MET A 341 -5.86 -15.12 14.93
N ASN A 342 -6.39 -16.35 15.02
CA ASN A 342 -6.20 -17.18 16.20
C ASN A 342 -4.69 -17.38 16.44
N ARG A 343 -4.26 -17.22 17.70
CA ARG A 343 -2.85 -17.32 18.10
C ARG A 343 -2.24 -18.67 17.77
N GLU A 344 -3.02 -19.75 17.83
CA GLU A 344 -2.55 -21.10 17.48
C GLU A 344 -2.26 -21.23 15.98
N ASP A 345 -3.11 -20.66 15.13
CA ASP A 345 -2.94 -20.66 13.68
C ASP A 345 -1.79 -19.75 13.25
N GLU A 346 -1.67 -18.56 13.87
CA GLU A 346 -0.53 -17.64 13.68
C GLU A 346 0.79 -18.36 14.00
N GLU A 347 0.84 -19.06 15.14
CA GLU A 347 2.03 -19.79 15.57
C GLU A 347 2.37 -20.94 14.62
N LYS A 348 1.37 -21.69 14.13
CA LYS A 348 1.58 -22.75 13.14
C LYS A 348 2.17 -22.20 11.84
N LEU A 349 1.66 -21.07 11.34
CA LEU A 349 2.18 -20.41 10.15
C LEU A 349 3.59 -19.83 10.38
N ARG A 350 3.87 -19.32 11.58
CA ARG A 350 5.20 -18.83 11.98
C ARG A 350 6.23 -19.93 12.01
N LEU A 351 5.91 -21.09 12.59
CA LEU A 351 6.81 -22.25 12.61
C LEU A 351 7.11 -22.75 11.20
N ASN A 352 6.10 -22.81 10.32
CA ASN A 352 6.30 -23.14 8.91
C ASN A 352 7.23 -22.12 8.21
N TYR A 353 7.10 -20.83 8.54
CA TYR A 353 8.01 -19.78 8.06
C TYR A 353 9.46 -20.00 8.51
N ILE A 354 9.67 -20.30 9.79
CA ILE A 354 11.00 -20.54 10.37
C ILE A 354 11.72 -21.67 9.61
N MET A 355 11.02 -22.76 9.35
CA MET A 355 11.61 -23.92 8.68
C MET A 355 12.13 -23.58 7.26
N GLN A 356 11.39 -22.75 6.53
CA GLN A 356 11.84 -22.24 5.23
C GLN A 356 13.03 -21.28 5.38
N ALA A 357 12.92 -20.33 6.31
CA ALA A 357 13.97 -19.34 6.55
C ALA A 357 15.30 -19.99 6.99
N ASP A 358 15.25 -21.12 7.68
CA ASP A 358 16.41 -21.87 8.17
C ASP A 358 16.91 -22.96 7.21
N GLY A 359 16.32 -23.06 6.02
CA GLY A 359 16.73 -24.01 4.98
C GLY A 359 16.41 -25.47 5.32
N GLU A 360 15.43 -25.71 6.20
CA GLU A 360 15.02 -27.04 6.65
C GLU A 360 13.85 -27.60 5.83
N GLU A 361 13.66 -27.10 4.60
CA GLU A 361 12.56 -27.49 3.70
C GLU A 361 12.58 -28.98 3.36
N ASN A 362 13.75 -29.63 3.41
CA ASN A 362 13.91 -31.06 3.15
C ASN A 362 13.68 -31.96 4.37
N SER A 363 13.41 -31.38 5.55
CA SER A 363 13.15 -32.18 6.76
C SER A 363 11.82 -32.94 6.68
N GLU A 364 11.72 -34.09 7.33
CA GLU A 364 10.45 -34.83 7.43
C GLU A 364 9.33 -33.98 8.04
N SER A 365 9.67 -33.10 8.98
CA SER A 365 8.76 -32.13 9.57
C SER A 365 8.17 -31.17 8.54
N ALA A 366 8.97 -30.73 7.56
CA ALA A 366 8.51 -29.84 6.50
C ALA A 366 7.50 -30.55 5.59
N LYS A 367 7.78 -31.83 5.26
CA LYS A 367 6.87 -32.67 4.48
C LYS A 367 5.52 -32.86 5.19
N LYS A 368 5.53 -33.17 6.49
CA LYS A 368 4.30 -33.29 7.32
C LYS A 368 3.50 -31.99 7.37
N LEU A 369 4.17 -30.83 7.41
CA LEU A 369 3.48 -29.53 7.36
C LEU A 369 2.87 -29.25 5.99
N ALA A 370 3.55 -29.64 4.91
CA ALA A 370 3.03 -29.50 3.55
C ALA A 370 1.80 -30.40 3.32
N GLU A 371 1.80 -31.62 3.87
CA GLU A 371 0.64 -32.54 3.84
C GLU A 371 -0.60 -31.97 4.54
N ASN A 372 -0.41 -31.11 5.55
CA ASN A 372 -1.48 -30.41 6.23
C ASN A 372 -2.06 -29.23 5.42
N GLY A 373 -1.71 -29.10 4.14
CA GLY A 373 -2.22 -28.07 3.24
C GLY A 373 -1.65 -26.67 3.46
N LEU A 374 -0.63 -26.52 4.33
CA LEU A 374 0.05 -25.25 4.55
C LEU A 374 1.14 -25.05 3.50
N SER A 375 0.81 -24.34 2.43
CA SER A 375 1.80 -24.02 1.39
C SER A 375 2.78 -22.96 1.89
N PRO A 376 4.06 -23.01 1.45
CA PRO A 376 5.04 -21.99 1.80
C PRO A 376 4.59 -20.54 1.52
N ALA A 377 3.82 -20.38 0.44
CA ALA A 377 3.25 -19.10 0.04
C ALA A 377 2.25 -18.54 1.08
N GLN A 378 1.54 -19.39 1.82
CA GLN A 378 0.60 -18.95 2.85
C GLN A 378 1.34 -18.27 4.02
N SER A 379 2.41 -18.88 4.53
CA SER A 379 3.22 -18.26 5.59
C SER A 379 3.82 -16.92 5.16
N ALA A 380 4.32 -16.82 3.91
CA ALA A 380 4.82 -15.57 3.35
C ALA A 380 3.74 -14.49 3.12
N ALA A 381 2.48 -14.90 2.96
CA ALA A 381 1.36 -13.99 2.86
C ALA A 381 0.92 -13.42 4.22
N VAL A 382 1.20 -14.12 5.33
CA VAL A 382 0.80 -13.70 6.68
C VAL A 382 1.83 -12.79 7.35
N PHE A 383 3.11 -12.99 7.08
CA PHE A 383 4.18 -12.23 7.72
C PHE A 383 4.90 -11.29 6.74
N GLU A 384 5.42 -10.20 7.28
CA GLU A 384 6.40 -9.32 6.65
C GLU A 384 7.73 -9.40 7.42
N ARG A 385 8.85 -9.46 6.70
CA ARG A 385 10.20 -9.43 7.26
C ARG A 385 10.60 -8.00 7.56
N VAL A 386 11.21 -7.77 8.72
CA VAL A 386 11.93 -6.53 8.97
C VAL A 386 13.35 -6.69 8.43
N PRO A 387 13.79 -5.87 7.45
CA PRO A 387 15.17 -5.91 6.97
C PRO A 387 16.11 -5.27 8.00
N VAL A 388 17.34 -5.79 8.11
CA VAL A 388 18.42 -5.04 8.77
C VAL A 388 18.78 -3.83 7.90
N GLN A 389 19.28 -2.74 8.49
CA GLN A 389 19.55 -1.49 7.79
C GLN A 389 20.35 -1.67 6.50
N ASN A 390 21.38 -2.54 6.49
CA ASN A 390 22.20 -2.82 5.32
C ASN A 390 21.43 -3.53 4.17
N GLN A 391 20.38 -4.30 4.48
CA GLN A 391 19.50 -4.92 3.48
C GLN A 391 18.53 -3.94 2.84
N ILE A 392 18.33 -2.74 3.42
CA ILE A 392 17.39 -1.75 2.86
C ILE A 392 17.81 -1.34 1.45
N TYR A 393 19.11 -1.13 1.21
CA TYR A 393 19.61 -0.84 -0.14
C TYR A 393 19.20 -1.93 -1.15
N ASP A 394 19.40 -3.19 -0.80
CA ASP A 394 19.08 -4.34 -1.65
C ASP A 394 17.58 -4.42 -1.95
N VAL A 395 16.74 -4.21 -0.94
CA VAL A 395 15.29 -4.15 -1.14
C VAL A 395 14.90 -3.00 -2.08
N LEU A 396 15.54 -1.84 -1.94
CA LEU A 396 15.26 -0.68 -2.79
C LEU A 396 15.77 -0.86 -4.22
N VAL A 397 16.95 -1.45 -4.44
CA VAL A 397 17.42 -1.85 -5.77
C VAL A 397 16.43 -2.80 -6.42
N TYR A 398 16.05 -3.86 -5.71
CA TYR A 398 15.13 -4.85 -6.25
C TYR A 398 13.78 -4.21 -6.61
N THR A 399 13.20 -3.41 -5.72
CA THR A 399 11.90 -2.76 -5.98
C THR A 399 11.99 -1.66 -7.05
N HIS A 400 13.15 -1.03 -7.22
CA HIS A 400 13.40 0.02 -8.22
C HIS A 400 13.86 -0.49 -9.59
N ARG A 401 14.08 -1.80 -9.78
CA ARG A 401 14.62 -2.40 -11.02
C ARG A 401 13.93 -1.99 -12.34
N ASN A 402 12.68 -1.53 -12.27
CA ASN A 402 11.90 -1.05 -13.43
C ASN A 402 11.78 0.49 -13.47
N HIS A 403 12.57 1.22 -12.68
CA HIS A 403 12.50 2.68 -12.49
C HIS A 403 11.09 3.20 -12.19
N GLY A 404 10.34 2.45 -11.38
CA GLY A 404 8.99 2.78 -10.98
C GLY A 404 8.92 4.01 -10.06
N SER A 405 7.72 4.56 -9.91
CA SER A 405 7.44 5.64 -8.95
C SER A 405 7.50 5.14 -7.51
N SER A 406 7.55 6.07 -6.55
CA SER A 406 7.61 5.76 -5.13
C SER A 406 6.45 4.87 -4.65
N SER A 407 5.25 5.08 -5.20
CA SER A 407 4.08 4.23 -4.91
C SER A 407 4.26 2.80 -5.41
N THR A 408 4.82 2.61 -6.60
CA THR A 408 5.07 1.26 -7.16
C THR A 408 6.13 0.51 -6.37
N MET A 409 7.20 1.19 -5.93
CA MET A 409 8.23 0.58 -5.10
C MET A 409 7.71 0.17 -3.72
N LEU A 410 6.91 1.01 -3.06
CA LEU A 410 6.30 0.67 -1.77
C LEU A 410 5.32 -0.50 -1.89
N PHE A 411 4.52 -0.53 -2.96
CA PHE A 411 3.65 -1.66 -3.25
C PHE A 411 4.46 -2.95 -3.47
N GLU A 412 5.55 -2.87 -4.23
CA GLU A 412 6.44 -3.99 -4.49
C GLU A 412 7.13 -4.49 -3.21
N ALA A 413 7.63 -3.60 -2.35
CA ALA A 413 8.22 -3.96 -1.06
C ALA A 413 7.25 -4.75 -0.19
N ARG A 414 5.98 -4.31 -0.14
CA ARG A 414 4.91 -5.03 0.56
C ARG A 414 4.57 -6.36 -0.10
N ARG A 415 4.57 -6.41 -1.44
CA ARG A 415 4.29 -7.64 -2.21
C ARG A 415 5.32 -8.72 -1.92
N ILE A 416 6.60 -8.36 -1.81
CA ILE A 416 7.67 -9.31 -1.47
C ILE A 416 7.76 -9.62 0.04
N GLY A 417 6.84 -9.08 0.85
CA GLY A 417 6.77 -9.36 2.27
C GLY A 417 7.87 -8.68 3.07
N VAL A 418 8.23 -7.44 2.75
CA VAL A 418 9.20 -6.63 3.52
C VAL A 418 8.48 -5.46 4.18
N ALA A 419 8.63 -5.34 5.49
CA ALA A 419 8.09 -4.26 6.31
C ALA A 419 9.09 -3.09 6.42
N THR A 420 8.66 -2.00 7.07
CA THR A 420 9.49 -0.85 7.50
C THR A 420 10.16 -0.03 6.38
N ILE A 421 9.98 -0.39 5.11
CA ILE A 421 10.36 0.47 3.99
C ILE A 421 9.41 1.66 3.93
N THR A 422 9.94 2.84 4.21
CA THR A 422 9.16 4.08 4.28
C THR A 422 9.22 4.89 2.99
N TRP A 423 8.23 5.76 2.77
CA TRP A 423 8.22 6.66 1.62
C TRP A 423 9.47 7.56 1.53
N PRO A 424 9.99 8.16 2.62
CA PRO A 424 11.23 8.94 2.57
C PRO A 424 12.45 8.14 2.06
N MET A 425 12.59 6.87 2.45
CA MET A 425 13.69 6.00 1.98
C MET A 425 13.61 5.77 0.47
N VAL A 426 12.40 5.51 -0.03
CA VAL A 426 12.13 5.29 -1.46
C VAL A 426 12.41 6.55 -2.28
N GLU A 427 11.93 7.71 -1.85
CA GLU A 427 12.18 8.98 -2.53
C GLU A 427 13.66 9.36 -2.56
N MET A 428 14.36 9.12 -1.44
CA MET A 428 15.80 9.33 -1.36
C MET A 428 16.53 8.48 -2.40
N PHE A 429 16.18 7.19 -2.49
CA PHE A 429 16.76 6.28 -3.46
C PHE A 429 16.49 6.71 -4.91
N ILE A 430 15.25 7.08 -5.25
CA ILE A 430 14.87 7.56 -6.59
C ILE A 430 15.65 8.82 -6.97
N ARG A 431 15.86 9.76 -6.05
CA ARG A 431 16.62 10.99 -6.31
C ARG A 431 18.11 10.74 -6.55
N LEU A 432 18.65 9.69 -5.94
CA LEU A 432 20.04 9.26 -6.14
C LEU A 432 20.20 8.41 -7.41
N CYS A 433 19.12 7.87 -7.98
CA CYS A 433 19.19 7.04 -9.19
C CYS A 433 19.61 7.89 -10.41
N PRO A 434 20.70 7.53 -11.11
CA PRO A 434 21.19 8.30 -12.25
C PRO A 434 20.17 8.35 -13.40
N LEU A 435 19.49 7.24 -13.70
CA LEU A 435 18.50 7.19 -14.77
C LEU A 435 17.25 8.02 -14.47
N CYS A 436 16.71 7.94 -13.24
CA CYS A 436 15.58 8.77 -12.84
C CYS A 436 15.93 10.26 -12.86
N LYS A 437 17.15 10.62 -12.43
CA LYS A 437 17.64 12.00 -12.48
C LYS A 437 17.75 12.52 -13.91
N LEU A 438 18.24 11.71 -14.85
CA LEU A 438 18.31 12.06 -16.27
C LEU A 438 16.91 12.27 -16.88
N ARG A 439 15.96 11.35 -16.60
CA ARG A 439 14.57 11.47 -17.06
C ARG A 439 13.88 12.72 -16.50
N ALA A 440 14.09 13.02 -15.22
CA ALA A 440 13.53 14.21 -14.59
C ALA A 440 14.06 15.52 -15.21
N LYS A 441 15.34 15.54 -15.62
CA LYS A 441 15.93 16.71 -16.28
C LYS A 441 15.41 16.91 -17.71
N GLY A 442 15.22 15.81 -18.46
CA GLY A 442 14.75 15.85 -19.85
C GLY A 442 13.29 16.29 -20.01
N GLY A 443 12.42 16.06 -19.02
CA GLY A 443 11.00 16.43 -19.11
C GLY A 443 10.69 17.92 -18.92
N ALA A 444 11.63 18.71 -18.36
CA ALA A 444 11.39 20.09 -17.97
C ALA A 444 11.77 21.14 -19.05
N THR A 445 12.34 20.71 -20.18
CA THR A 445 12.90 21.60 -21.21
C THR A 445 12.14 21.55 -22.54
N ARG A 446 10.82 21.34 -22.51
CA ARG A 446 10.00 21.88 -23.59
C ARG A 446 9.74 23.35 -23.22
N PRO A 447 10.52 24.32 -23.74
CA PRO A 447 10.13 25.72 -23.60
C PRO A 447 8.68 25.84 -24.10
N PRO A 448 7.82 26.59 -23.40
CA PRO A 448 6.53 26.93 -23.97
C PRO A 448 6.84 27.58 -25.31
N SER A 449 6.55 26.87 -26.40
CA SER A 449 6.64 27.43 -27.74
C SER A 449 5.75 28.67 -27.71
N GLU A 450 6.35 29.84 -27.89
CA GLU A 450 5.67 31.14 -27.92
C GLU A 450 4.61 31.24 -29.05
N GLU A 451 4.46 30.19 -29.87
CA GLU A 451 3.47 30.07 -30.94
C GLU A 451 2.04 29.74 -30.49
N GLU A 452 1.76 29.47 -29.21
CA GLU A 452 0.37 29.31 -28.73
C GLU A 452 -0.21 30.63 -28.16
N SER A 453 0.13 31.75 -28.81
CA SER A 453 -0.47 33.07 -28.57
C SER A 453 -1.58 33.42 -29.59
N ALA A 454 -2.01 32.48 -30.45
CA ALA A 454 -3.05 32.74 -31.43
C ALA A 454 -4.20 31.72 -31.35
N SER A 455 -5.38 32.24 -30.99
CA SER A 455 -6.71 31.61 -31.10
C SER A 455 -7.22 30.86 -29.87
N TYR A 456 -7.53 31.64 -28.82
CA TYR A 456 -8.66 31.31 -27.94
C TYR A 456 -9.95 31.32 -28.79
N ARG A 457 -10.29 30.19 -29.43
CA ARG A 457 -11.66 29.99 -29.94
C ARG A 457 -12.55 29.88 -28.72
N GLY A 458 -13.31 30.93 -28.45
CA GLY A 458 -14.37 30.89 -27.45
C GLY A 458 -15.29 29.68 -27.68
N PRO A 459 -15.88 29.11 -26.61
CA PRO A 459 -16.76 27.97 -26.73
C PRO A 459 -17.87 28.27 -27.73
N SER A 460 -17.93 27.50 -28.81
CA SER A 460 -19.00 27.56 -29.79
C SER A 460 -20.33 27.35 -29.07
N LEU A 461 -21.23 28.33 -29.18
CA LEU A 461 -22.60 28.24 -28.67
C LEU A 461 -23.26 26.95 -29.19
N PRO A 462 -24.02 26.23 -28.35
CA PRO A 462 -24.79 25.09 -28.82
C PRO A 462 -25.79 25.53 -29.89
N PRO A 463 -25.98 24.75 -30.96
CA PRO A 463 -26.94 25.07 -32.01
C PRO A 463 -28.37 25.14 -31.42
N PRO A 464 -29.22 26.03 -31.94
CA PRO A 464 -30.61 26.14 -31.49
C PRO A 464 -31.36 24.83 -31.76
N PRO A 465 -32.30 24.44 -30.87
CA PRO A 465 -33.13 23.26 -31.08
C PRO A 465 -34.00 23.42 -32.34
N PRO A 466 -34.24 22.32 -33.09
CA PRO A 466 -35.08 22.37 -34.28
C PRO A 466 -36.53 22.74 -33.93
N PRO A 467 -37.24 23.45 -34.83
CA PRO A 467 -38.63 23.81 -34.61
C PRO A 467 -39.51 22.57 -34.51
N ILE A 468 -40.31 22.50 -33.44
CA ILE A 468 -41.31 21.47 -33.23
C ILE A 468 -42.46 21.70 -34.20
N THR A 469 -42.45 21.00 -35.34
CA THR A 469 -43.61 20.91 -36.23
C THR A 469 -44.63 19.93 -35.61
N GLY A 470 -45.57 20.47 -34.85
CA GLY A 470 -46.73 19.72 -34.37
C GLY A 470 -47.65 19.35 -35.53
N VAL A 471 -47.66 18.09 -35.92
CA VAL A 471 -48.70 17.51 -36.77
C VAL A 471 -49.90 17.22 -35.88
N ILE A 472 -50.90 18.09 -35.95
CA ILE A 472 -52.25 17.84 -35.41
C ILE A 472 -52.91 16.85 -36.37
N LYS A 473 -53.02 15.58 -35.99
CA LYS A 473 -53.97 14.65 -36.60
C LYS A 473 -55.32 14.82 -35.91
N ARG A 474 -56.34 15.12 -36.73
CA ARG A 474 -57.76 15.06 -36.37
C ARG A 474 -58.24 13.62 -36.28
#